data_AF-A0A328DP35-F1
#
_entry.id   AF-A0A328DP35-F1
#
_cell.length_a   1.000
_cell.length_b   1.000
_cell.length_c   1.000
_cell.angle_alpha   90.00
_cell.angle_beta   90.00
_cell.angle_gamma   90.00
#
_symmetry.space_group_name_H-M   'P 1'
#
loop_
_entity.id
_entity.type
_entity.pdbx_description
1 polymer ?
#
loop_
_entity_poly.entity_id
_entity_poly.type
_entity_poly.pdbx_seq_one_letter_code
_entity_poly.pdbx_strand_id
1 'polypeptide(L)'
;MELENMVSRTGRNMQRYDNGRRQVVGCIPYRYKDTVATLPFDEESSYEVLVISPQRKGKGMLFPKGGWEMDETMETAALRETIEEAGVVGDLEGKLGTWNFGSKRSGIACEGHMFPLLVKEELDCWPEKNIRQRIWISIGEAREVCEKGWMVEAVELLAIRLTSQNRMFPDTDCSSSSSSNQAMVMPLRCGGQMLPPPMPASAEEA
;
A
#
# COMPACT_ATOMS: atom_id res chain seq x y z
N MET A 1 -17.80 1.60 -0.23
CA MET A 1 -17.99 1.40 -1.68
C MET A 1 -19.00 0.29 -1.84
N GLU A 2 -20.14 0.57 -2.45
CA GLU A 2 -21.15 -0.46 -2.76
C GLU A 2 -20.53 -1.48 -3.74
N LEU A 3 -20.45 -2.74 -3.31
CA LEU A 3 -19.86 -3.85 -4.05
C LEU A 3 -20.75 -4.34 -5.22
N GLU A 4 -21.83 -3.63 -5.55
CA GLU A 4 -22.94 -4.20 -6.33
C GLU A 4 -22.77 -4.19 -7.85
N ASN A 5 -21.64 -3.74 -8.41
CA ASN A 5 -21.32 -3.96 -9.83
C ASN A 5 -19.80 -4.10 -10.04
N MET A 6 -19.25 -5.28 -9.74
CA MET A 6 -17.83 -5.62 -9.95
C MET A 6 -17.52 -5.86 -11.43
N VAL A 7 -17.65 -4.81 -12.25
CA VAL A 7 -17.25 -4.83 -13.66
C VAL A 7 -15.97 -4.03 -13.81
N SER A 8 -14.96 -4.64 -14.41
CA SER A 8 -13.69 -3.97 -14.71
C SER A 8 -13.94 -2.82 -15.68
N ARG A 9 -13.32 -1.67 -15.43
CA ARG A 9 -13.39 -0.52 -16.33
C ARG A 9 -12.77 -0.89 -17.68
N THR A 10 -13.50 -0.63 -18.76
CA THR A 10 -13.06 -0.94 -20.12
C THR A 10 -13.01 0.31 -21.00
N GLY A 11 -12.19 0.24 -22.05
CA GLY A 11 -12.00 1.34 -23.01
C GLY A 11 -10.71 2.13 -22.79
N ARG A 12 -10.50 3.13 -23.66
CA ARG A 12 -9.33 4.04 -23.58
C ARG A 12 -9.67 5.51 -23.87
N ASN A 13 -10.94 5.83 -24.05
CA ASN A 13 -11.37 7.16 -24.52
C ASN A 13 -11.10 8.26 -23.49
N MET A 14 -11.08 7.89 -22.21
CA MET A 14 -10.86 8.81 -21.09
C MET A 14 -9.43 8.69 -20.51
N GLN A 15 -8.55 7.91 -21.14
CA GLN A 15 -7.21 7.67 -20.61
C GLN A 15 -6.30 8.86 -20.87
N ARG A 16 -5.45 9.15 -19.88
CA ARG A 16 -4.46 10.22 -19.96
C ARG A 16 -3.27 9.82 -20.82
N TYR A 17 -2.83 10.79 -21.61
CA TYR A 17 -1.59 10.72 -22.38
C TYR A 17 -0.79 11.99 -22.12
N ASP A 18 0.51 11.85 -21.85
CA ASP A 18 1.44 12.98 -21.76
C ASP A 18 2.62 12.74 -22.71
N ASN A 19 2.96 13.74 -23.52
CA ASN A 19 4.04 13.65 -24.51
C ASN A 19 3.99 12.37 -25.38
N GLY A 20 2.78 11.95 -25.76
CA GLY A 20 2.54 10.72 -26.53
C GLY A 20 2.69 9.42 -25.74
N ARG A 21 2.91 9.48 -24.42
CA ARG A 21 3.00 8.33 -23.52
C ARG A 21 1.70 8.10 -22.79
N ARG A 22 1.25 6.85 -22.73
CA ARG A 22 0.06 6.48 -21.95
C ARG A 22 0.39 6.52 -20.46
N GLN A 23 -0.43 7.22 -19.69
CA GLN A 23 -0.27 7.28 -18.23
C GLN A 23 -0.92 6.06 -17.59
N VAL A 24 -0.13 5.34 -16.79
CA VAL A 24 -0.50 4.10 -16.12
C VAL A 24 -0.27 4.25 -14.62
N VAL A 25 -1.15 3.66 -13.84
CA VAL A 25 -1.09 3.71 -12.37
C VAL A 25 -1.33 2.33 -11.81
N GLY A 26 -0.74 2.03 -10.66
CA GLY A 26 -0.94 0.75 -10.00
C GLY A 26 -0.32 0.68 -8.62
N CYS A 27 -0.44 -0.49 -8.01
CA CYS A 27 0.08 -0.73 -6.67
C CYS A 27 1.09 -1.87 -6.67
N ILE A 28 1.95 -1.88 -5.65
CA ILE A 28 2.68 -3.06 -5.18
C ILE A 28 2.02 -3.45 -3.86
N PRO A 29 1.03 -4.36 -3.90
CA PRO A 29 0.36 -4.78 -2.68
C PRO A 29 1.30 -5.64 -1.85
N TYR A 30 1.35 -5.41 -0.56
CA TYR A 30 2.20 -6.14 0.37
C TYR A 30 1.46 -6.45 1.67
N ARG A 31 1.95 -7.44 2.42
CA ARG A 31 1.47 -7.79 3.76
C ARG A 31 2.61 -8.32 4.63
N TYR A 32 2.36 -8.40 5.93
CA TYR A 32 3.21 -9.12 6.87
C TYR A 32 2.97 -10.63 6.75
N LYS A 33 4.02 -11.44 6.88
CA LYS A 33 3.88 -12.89 7.02
C LYS A 33 3.36 -13.24 8.41
N ASP A 34 2.42 -14.17 8.49
CA ASP A 34 1.87 -14.68 9.76
C ASP A 34 2.85 -15.57 10.54
N THR A 35 4.08 -15.78 10.06
CA THR A 35 5.06 -16.67 10.70
C THR A 35 5.69 -16.04 11.93
N VAL A 36 5.58 -16.74 13.06
CA VAL A 36 6.31 -16.49 14.31
C VAL A 36 7.79 -16.26 14.00
N ALA A 37 8.28 -15.06 14.30
CA ALA A 37 9.62 -14.55 14.01
C ALA A 37 10.73 -15.61 14.13
N THR A 38 11.04 -16.28 13.01
CA THR A 38 12.24 -17.11 12.91
C THR A 38 13.44 -16.21 12.68
N LEU A 39 13.97 -15.71 13.81
CA LEU A 39 15.27 -15.05 13.99
C LEU A 39 15.53 -13.77 13.15
N PRO A 40 16.14 -12.73 13.75
CA PRO A 40 16.16 -11.36 13.23
C PRO A 40 17.15 -11.12 12.06
N PHE A 41 17.47 -12.14 11.27
CA PHE A 41 18.56 -12.01 10.30
C PHE A 41 18.17 -11.34 8.99
N ASP A 42 16.88 -11.24 8.67
CA ASP A 42 16.41 -10.54 7.47
C ASP A 42 15.04 -9.88 7.69
N GLU A 43 15.04 -8.56 7.93
CA GLU A 43 13.82 -7.76 8.09
C GLU A 43 12.90 -7.86 6.85
N GLU A 44 13.47 -8.03 5.64
CA GLU A 44 12.70 -8.18 4.40
C GLU A 44 11.90 -9.49 4.37
N SER A 45 12.38 -10.52 5.05
CA SER A 45 11.74 -11.83 5.10
C SER A 45 10.38 -11.82 5.79
N SER A 46 10.08 -10.75 6.56
CA SER A 46 8.81 -10.52 7.24
C SER A 46 7.66 -10.11 6.31
N TYR A 47 7.97 -9.80 5.05
CA TYR A 47 7.00 -9.26 4.10
C TYR A 47 6.78 -10.20 2.91
N GLU A 48 5.55 -10.18 2.41
CA GLU A 48 5.18 -10.74 1.11
C GLU A 48 4.60 -9.64 0.23
N VAL A 49 4.82 -9.77 -1.07
CA VAL A 49 4.20 -8.92 -2.09
C VAL A 49 3.27 -9.75 -2.96
N LEU A 50 2.21 -9.11 -3.42
CA LEU A 50 1.25 -9.73 -4.31
C LEU A 50 1.60 -9.40 -5.76
N VAL A 51 1.65 -10.45 -6.56
CA VAL A 51 1.81 -10.36 -8.01
C VAL A 51 0.64 -11.07 -8.71
N ILE A 52 0.41 -10.72 -9.96
CA ILE A 52 -0.66 -11.28 -10.78
C ILE A 52 -0.13 -11.85 -12.08
N SER A 53 -0.83 -12.87 -12.59
CA SER A 53 -0.55 -13.42 -13.91
C SER A 53 -0.90 -12.42 -15.02
N PRO A 54 -0.20 -12.44 -16.17
CA PRO A 54 -0.63 -11.70 -17.35
C PRO A 54 -2.02 -12.18 -17.83
N GLN A 55 -2.84 -11.25 -18.34
CA GLN A 55 -4.19 -11.55 -18.85
C GLN A 55 -4.22 -12.56 -20.02
N ARG A 56 -3.14 -12.63 -20.81
CA ARG A 56 -2.98 -13.57 -21.93
C ARG A 56 -1.86 -14.53 -21.60
N LYS A 57 -1.92 -15.76 -22.14
CA LYS A 57 -0.83 -16.74 -22.03
C LYS A 57 0.52 -16.07 -22.36
N GLY A 58 1.34 -15.94 -21.33
CA GLY A 58 2.60 -15.23 -21.33
C GLY A 58 3.44 -15.68 -20.14
N LYS A 59 4.73 -15.40 -20.18
CA LYS A 59 5.65 -15.67 -19.08
C LYS A 59 5.78 -14.43 -18.18
N GLY A 60 6.22 -14.68 -16.95
CA GLY A 60 6.47 -13.66 -15.94
C GLY A 60 5.24 -13.27 -15.13
N MET A 61 5.48 -12.55 -14.04
CA MET A 61 4.47 -11.99 -13.17
C MET A 61 4.45 -10.46 -13.26
N LEU A 62 3.34 -9.84 -12.87
CA LEU A 62 3.12 -8.40 -12.98
C LEU A 62 2.59 -7.84 -11.66
N PHE A 63 2.79 -6.53 -11.45
CA PHE A 63 2.01 -5.78 -10.48
C PHE A 63 0.68 -5.31 -11.10
N PRO A 64 -0.40 -5.25 -10.29
CA PRO A 64 -1.69 -4.73 -10.71
C PRO A 64 -1.57 -3.26 -11.11
N LYS A 65 -2.00 -2.92 -12.32
CA LYS A 65 -1.95 -1.55 -12.87
C LYS A 65 -2.78 -1.43 -14.14
N GLY A 66 -3.28 -0.23 -14.40
CA GLY A 66 -3.94 0.08 -15.66
C GLY A 66 -4.01 1.55 -15.96
N GLY A 67 -4.98 1.94 -16.78
CA GLY A 67 -5.03 3.30 -17.33
C GLY A 67 -5.44 4.31 -16.26
N TRP A 68 -4.76 5.44 -16.20
CA TRP A 68 -5.23 6.57 -15.41
C TRP A 68 -6.21 7.41 -16.24
N GLU A 69 -7.46 7.47 -15.79
CA GLU A 69 -8.54 8.14 -16.51
C GLU A 69 -8.68 9.62 -16.08
N MET A 70 -9.36 10.43 -16.91
CA MET A 70 -9.49 11.88 -16.68
C MET A 70 -10.41 12.25 -15.51
N ASP A 71 -11.32 11.37 -15.13
CA ASP A 71 -12.39 11.58 -14.14
C ASP A 71 -12.05 11.08 -12.73
N GLU A 72 -10.80 10.68 -12.49
CA GLU A 72 -10.33 10.14 -11.21
C GLU A 72 -8.94 10.68 -10.82
N THR A 73 -8.64 10.66 -9.53
CA THR A 73 -7.28 10.95 -9.04
C THR A 73 -6.36 9.75 -9.30
N MET A 74 -5.05 9.97 -9.17
CA MET A 74 -4.06 8.92 -9.36
C MET A 74 -4.23 7.79 -8.33
N GLU A 75 -4.52 8.15 -7.09
CA GLU A 75 -4.73 7.25 -5.96
C GLU A 75 -6.00 6.42 -6.13
N THR A 76 -7.12 7.07 -6.49
CA THR A 76 -8.39 6.38 -6.78
C THR A 76 -8.22 5.38 -7.91
N ALA A 77 -7.51 5.77 -8.97
CA ALA A 77 -7.22 4.91 -10.11
C ALA A 77 -6.34 3.72 -9.71
N ALA A 78 -5.27 3.93 -8.93
CA ALA A 78 -4.40 2.85 -8.47
C ALA A 78 -5.14 1.81 -7.60
N LEU A 79 -6.01 2.28 -6.70
CA LEU A 79 -6.89 1.43 -5.89
C LEU A 79 -7.89 0.65 -6.74
N ARG A 80 -8.59 1.33 -7.67
CA ARG A 80 -9.54 0.70 -8.60
C ARG A 80 -8.86 -0.43 -9.40
N GLU A 81 -7.74 -0.14 -10.04
CA GLU A 81 -6.99 -1.12 -10.86
C GLU A 81 -6.51 -2.30 -10.01
N THR A 82 -6.15 -2.07 -8.74
CA THR A 82 -5.73 -3.14 -7.84
C THR A 82 -6.89 -4.04 -7.44
N ILE A 83 -8.08 -3.47 -7.18
CA ILE A 83 -9.29 -4.25 -6.94
C ILE A 83 -9.68 -5.03 -8.19
N GLU A 84 -9.66 -4.40 -9.36
CA GLU A 84 -10.04 -5.01 -10.64
C GLU A 84 -9.14 -6.19 -11.02
N GLU A 85 -7.82 -6.01 -10.94
CA GLU A 85 -6.84 -7.00 -11.42
C GLU A 85 -6.46 -8.05 -10.35
N ALA A 86 -6.43 -7.67 -9.06
CA ALA A 86 -5.96 -8.54 -7.97
C ALA A 86 -7.01 -8.84 -6.89
N GLY A 87 -8.09 -8.05 -6.79
CA GLY A 87 -9.13 -8.27 -5.79
C GLY A 87 -8.62 -8.08 -4.36
N VAL A 88 -7.78 -7.07 -4.11
CA VAL A 88 -7.32 -6.74 -2.75
C VAL A 88 -7.59 -5.28 -2.42
N VAL A 89 -7.88 -5.01 -1.15
CA VAL A 89 -8.15 -3.69 -0.59
C VAL A 89 -7.19 -3.43 0.56
N GLY A 90 -6.76 -2.19 0.74
CA GLY A 90 -5.79 -1.85 1.77
C GLY A 90 -5.51 -0.36 1.91
N ASP A 91 -4.50 -0.04 2.72
CA ASP A 91 -4.06 1.33 2.96
C ASP A 91 -3.03 1.71 1.90
N LEU A 92 -3.38 2.71 1.07
CA LEU A 92 -2.49 3.24 0.05
C LEU A 92 -1.45 4.16 0.69
N GLU A 93 -0.18 3.91 0.45
CA GLU A 93 0.90 4.76 0.92
C GLU A 93 1.32 5.81 -0.11
N GLY A 94 2.23 6.71 0.28
CA GLY A 94 2.78 7.71 -0.64
C GLY A 94 3.45 7.06 -1.87
N LYS A 95 3.43 7.77 -3.01
CA LYS A 95 3.99 7.28 -4.28
C LYS A 95 5.40 6.69 -4.09
N LEU A 96 5.60 5.49 -4.63
CA LEU A 96 6.89 4.80 -4.56
C LEU A 96 7.87 5.36 -5.58
N GLY A 97 7.38 5.58 -6.80
CA GLY A 97 8.19 6.08 -7.90
C GLY A 97 7.41 6.18 -9.20
N THR A 98 8.14 6.56 -10.24
CA THR A 98 7.62 6.70 -11.60
C THR A 98 8.60 6.08 -12.58
N TRP A 99 8.11 5.23 -13.48
CA TRP A 99 8.95 4.48 -14.43
C TRP A 99 8.42 4.58 -15.85
N ASN A 100 9.34 4.55 -16.81
CA ASN A 100 8.99 4.48 -18.22
C ASN A 100 9.16 3.05 -18.74
N PHE A 101 8.13 2.48 -19.36
CA PHE A 101 8.20 1.14 -19.95
C PHE A 101 7.38 1.03 -21.23
N GLY A 102 7.86 0.20 -22.17
CA GLY A 102 7.16 -0.04 -23.42
C GLY A 102 5.90 -0.91 -23.25
N SER A 103 4.81 -0.52 -23.90
CA SER A 103 3.67 -1.42 -24.09
C SER A 103 3.97 -2.42 -25.20
N LYS A 104 4.07 -3.71 -24.86
CA LYS A 104 4.19 -4.82 -25.85
C LYS A 104 3.07 -4.80 -26.91
N ARG A 105 1.93 -4.16 -26.62
CA ARG A 105 0.69 -4.24 -27.42
C ARG A 105 0.52 -3.12 -28.44
N SER A 106 1.15 -1.96 -28.21
CA SER A 106 0.85 -0.75 -28.99
C SER A 106 2.08 -0.04 -29.53
N GLY A 107 3.29 -0.41 -29.09
CA GLY A 107 4.51 0.36 -29.37
C GLY A 107 4.54 1.72 -28.66
N ILE A 108 3.46 2.12 -27.99
CA ILE A 108 3.34 3.36 -27.22
C ILE A 108 4.08 3.15 -25.89
N ALA A 109 4.96 4.10 -25.56
CA ALA A 109 5.61 4.16 -24.26
C ALA A 109 4.57 4.47 -23.17
N CYS A 110 4.71 3.82 -22.03
CA CYS A 110 3.92 4.10 -20.84
C CYS A 110 4.80 4.77 -19.80
N GLU A 111 4.21 5.71 -19.07
CA GLU A 111 4.75 6.21 -17.81
C GLU A 111 3.87 5.65 -16.70
N GLY A 112 4.48 4.84 -15.82
CA GLY A 112 3.82 4.15 -14.73
C GLY A 112 4.11 4.80 -13.39
N HIS A 113 3.08 5.11 -12.61
CA HIS A 113 3.18 5.59 -11.23
C HIS A 113 2.74 4.47 -10.30
N MET A 114 3.65 4.03 -9.41
CA MET A 114 3.37 2.90 -8.52
C MET A 114 3.34 3.36 -7.05
N PHE A 115 2.44 2.74 -6.29
CA PHE A 115 2.23 3.01 -4.87
C PHE A 115 2.35 1.72 -4.05
N PRO A 116 2.93 1.72 -2.84
CA PRO A 116 2.75 0.60 -1.93
C PRO A 116 1.29 0.55 -1.46
N LEU A 117 0.77 -0.66 -1.28
CA LEU A 117 -0.55 -0.88 -0.70
C LEU A 117 -0.44 -1.93 0.40
N LEU A 118 -0.63 -1.53 1.66
CA LEU A 118 -0.70 -2.46 2.77
C LEU A 118 -2.06 -3.15 2.75
N VAL A 119 -2.09 -4.41 2.33
CA VAL A 119 -3.35 -5.15 2.15
C VAL A 119 -4.02 -5.41 3.51
N LYS A 120 -5.32 -5.12 3.58
CA LYS A 120 -6.18 -5.39 4.73
C LYS A 120 -7.20 -6.48 4.45
N GLU A 121 -7.60 -6.63 3.19
CA GLU A 121 -8.64 -7.57 2.79
C GLU A 121 -8.32 -8.17 1.41
N GLU A 122 -8.54 -9.48 1.29
CA GLU A 122 -8.54 -10.21 0.03
C GLU A 122 -9.97 -10.59 -0.33
N LEU A 123 -10.46 -10.13 -1.49
CA LEU A 123 -11.81 -10.38 -1.94
C LEU A 123 -11.91 -11.79 -2.55
N ASP A 124 -13.00 -12.49 -2.24
CA ASP A 124 -13.30 -13.80 -2.83
C ASP A 124 -13.69 -13.70 -4.30
N CYS A 125 -14.39 -12.63 -4.67
CA CYS A 125 -14.82 -12.34 -6.04
C CYS A 125 -14.28 -10.97 -6.45
N TRP A 126 -13.77 -10.85 -7.67
CA TRP A 126 -13.28 -9.59 -8.22
C TRP A 126 -13.36 -9.59 -9.74
N PRO A 127 -13.33 -8.42 -10.40
CA PRO A 127 -13.63 -8.27 -11.82
C PRO A 127 -12.81 -9.17 -12.77
N GLU A 128 -11.50 -9.30 -12.56
CA GLU A 128 -10.63 -10.09 -13.43
C GLU A 128 -10.29 -11.50 -12.90
N LYS A 129 -11.02 -12.01 -11.90
CA LYS A 129 -10.76 -13.32 -11.28
C LYS A 129 -10.61 -14.48 -12.25
N ASN A 130 -11.41 -14.47 -13.32
CA ASN A 130 -11.43 -15.56 -14.30
C ASN A 130 -10.31 -15.48 -15.35
N ILE A 131 -9.58 -14.36 -15.39
CA ILE A 131 -8.52 -14.12 -16.39
C ILE A 131 -7.16 -13.80 -15.76
N ARG A 132 -7.11 -13.62 -14.43
CA ARG A 132 -5.88 -13.46 -13.67
C ARG A 132 -5.85 -14.35 -12.44
N GLN A 133 -4.65 -14.77 -12.09
CA GLN A 133 -4.33 -15.41 -10.82
C GLN A 133 -3.53 -14.42 -9.98
N ARG A 134 -3.83 -14.32 -8.68
CA ARG A 134 -3.02 -13.58 -7.71
C ARG A 134 -2.18 -14.56 -6.89
N ILE A 135 -0.94 -14.19 -6.61
CA ILE A 135 0.00 -15.02 -5.86
C ILE A 135 0.77 -14.12 -4.91
N TRP A 136 0.82 -14.51 -3.63
CA TRP A 136 1.72 -13.93 -2.64
C TRP A 136 3.08 -14.60 -2.74
N ILE A 137 4.13 -13.79 -2.82
CA ILE A 137 5.51 -14.24 -2.89
C ILE A 137 6.39 -13.37 -1.99
N SER A 138 7.53 -13.89 -1.56
CA SER A 138 8.52 -13.10 -0.83
C SER A 138 9.12 -11.98 -1.69
N ILE A 139 9.71 -10.97 -1.05
CA ILE A 139 10.49 -9.92 -1.75
C ILE A 139 11.62 -10.55 -2.59
N GLY A 140 12.29 -11.58 -2.05
CA GLY A 140 13.33 -12.34 -2.77
C GLY A 140 12.81 -12.96 -4.06
N GLU A 141 11.71 -13.72 -3.99
CA GLU A 141 11.09 -14.33 -5.17
C GLU A 141 10.58 -13.27 -6.16
N ALA A 142 10.06 -12.14 -5.66
CA ALA A 142 9.62 -11.04 -6.51
C ALA A 142 10.75 -10.49 -7.39
N ARG A 143 11.97 -10.40 -6.87
CA ARG A 143 13.17 -10.01 -7.64
C ARG A 143 13.44 -10.98 -8.81
N GLU A 144 13.14 -12.26 -8.63
CA GLU A 144 13.38 -13.30 -9.64
C GLU A 144 12.27 -13.39 -10.70
N VAL A 145 10.99 -13.34 -10.30
CA VAL A 145 9.86 -13.53 -11.21
C VAL A 145 9.48 -12.27 -12.00
N CYS A 146 9.93 -11.10 -11.54
CA CYS A 146 9.70 -9.83 -12.21
C CYS A 146 10.71 -9.63 -13.35
N GLU A 147 10.35 -10.10 -14.56
CA GLU A 147 11.24 -10.08 -15.73
C GLU A 147 11.71 -8.68 -16.19
N LYS A 148 11.09 -7.59 -15.71
CA LYS A 148 11.36 -6.22 -16.17
C LYS A 148 12.17 -5.46 -15.13
N GLY A 149 13.26 -4.81 -15.55
CA GLY A 149 14.15 -4.05 -14.65
C GLY A 149 13.43 -3.02 -13.77
N TRP A 150 12.44 -2.29 -14.31
CA TRP A 150 11.68 -1.32 -13.51
C TRP A 150 10.90 -1.96 -12.36
N MET A 151 10.45 -3.20 -12.53
CA MET A 151 9.71 -3.92 -11.47
C MET A 151 10.66 -4.34 -10.35
N VAL A 152 11.84 -4.84 -10.71
CA VAL A 152 12.88 -5.18 -9.74
C VAL A 152 13.27 -3.93 -8.94
N GLU A 153 13.53 -2.82 -9.62
CA GLU A 153 13.83 -1.54 -8.96
C GLU A 153 12.68 -1.08 -8.03
N ALA A 154 11.43 -1.24 -8.44
CA ALA A 154 10.29 -0.90 -7.60
C ALA A 154 10.18 -1.82 -6.36
N VAL A 155 10.48 -3.11 -6.49
CA VAL A 155 10.58 -4.04 -5.34
C VAL A 155 11.69 -3.61 -4.39
N GLU A 156 12.86 -3.22 -4.90
CA GLU A 156 13.97 -2.74 -4.05
C GLU A 156 13.60 -1.47 -3.29
N LEU A 157 12.97 -0.49 -3.96
CA LEU A 157 12.51 0.72 -3.28
C LEU A 157 11.46 0.42 -2.20
N LEU A 158 10.59 -0.56 -2.44
CA LEU A 158 9.63 -1.02 -1.43
C LEU A 158 10.37 -1.64 -0.24
N ALA A 159 11.30 -2.56 -0.48
CA ALA A 159 12.08 -3.22 0.58
C ALA A 159 12.83 -2.21 1.46
N ILE A 160 13.48 -1.22 0.84
CA ILE A 160 14.16 -0.12 1.56
C ILE A 160 13.16 0.66 2.42
N ARG A 161 11.97 0.98 1.89
CA ARG A 161 10.94 1.73 2.62
C ARG A 161 10.44 0.94 3.83
N LEU A 162 10.13 -0.34 3.67
CA LEU A 162 9.58 -1.20 4.72
C LEU A 162 10.60 -1.43 5.85
N THR A 163 11.85 -1.72 5.51
CA THR A 163 12.94 -1.90 6.50
C THR A 163 13.29 -0.58 7.22
N SER A 164 13.17 0.57 6.55
CA SER A 164 13.39 1.86 7.20
C SER A 164 12.27 2.23 8.19
N GLN A 165 11.01 1.91 7.85
CA GLN A 165 9.87 2.15 8.75
C GLN A 165 9.94 1.28 9.99
N ASN A 166 10.37 0.02 9.84
CA ASN A 166 10.52 -0.92 10.96
C ASN A 166 11.58 -0.44 11.98
N ARG A 167 12.66 0.19 11.50
CA ARG A 167 13.72 0.75 12.36
C ARG A 167 13.30 1.97 13.18
N MET A 168 12.20 2.64 12.84
CA MET A 168 11.71 3.80 13.61
C MET A 168 10.84 3.40 14.82
N PHE A 169 10.51 2.11 14.96
CA PHE A 169 9.89 1.54 16.16
C PHE A 169 10.79 0.43 16.74
N PRO A 170 11.95 0.76 17.32
CA PRO A 170 12.63 -0.21 18.18
C PRO A 170 11.70 -0.51 19.37
N ASP A 171 11.50 -1.80 19.64
CA ASP A 171 10.76 -2.28 20.79
C ASP A 171 11.08 -1.43 22.03
N THR A 172 10.07 -0.82 22.63
CA THR A 172 10.23 -0.25 23.97
C THR A 172 10.28 -1.42 24.94
N ASP A 173 11.45 -2.05 25.04
CA ASP A 173 11.73 -3.06 26.04
C ASP A 173 11.67 -2.41 27.43
N CYS A 174 10.56 -2.64 28.13
CA CYS A 174 10.47 -2.42 29.56
C CYS A 174 11.30 -3.48 30.28
N SER A 175 12.61 -3.25 30.32
CA SER A 175 13.51 -3.92 31.24
C SER A 175 13.39 -3.26 32.61
N SER A 176 12.64 -3.88 33.52
CA SER A 176 12.93 -3.72 34.95
C SER A 176 12.70 -5.03 35.68
N SER A 177 13.80 -5.70 35.97
CA SER A 177 13.91 -6.76 36.94
C SER A 177 13.86 -6.22 38.37
N SER A 178 13.23 -7.02 39.24
CA SER A 178 13.50 -7.20 40.69
C SER A 178 13.18 -6.08 41.71
N SER A 179 12.12 -6.35 42.49
CA SER A 179 11.97 -6.28 43.96
C SER A 179 12.83 -5.31 44.80
N SER A 180 12.20 -4.45 45.60
CA SER A 180 12.13 -4.51 47.09
C SER A 180 11.62 -3.22 47.72
N ASN A 181 10.89 -3.38 48.83
CA ASN A 181 10.20 -2.36 49.64
C ASN A 181 11.07 -1.18 50.13
N GLN A 182 10.50 0.03 50.14
CA GLN A 182 10.44 0.88 51.35
C GLN A 182 9.39 1.99 51.21
N ALA A 183 8.40 2.00 52.10
CA ALA A 183 7.50 3.13 52.30
C ALA A 183 8.20 4.20 53.14
N MET A 184 7.99 5.50 52.87
CA MET A 184 7.90 6.57 53.88
C MET A 184 7.34 7.89 53.29
N VAL A 185 6.19 8.29 53.86
CA VAL A 185 5.81 9.65 54.31
C VAL A 185 5.42 10.73 53.28
N MET A 186 4.15 11.13 53.37
CA MET A 186 3.49 12.30 52.77
C MET A 186 4.00 13.62 53.38
N PRO A 187 3.86 14.75 52.66
CA PRO A 187 3.14 15.85 53.28
C PRO A 187 2.03 16.47 52.41
N LEU A 188 1.06 17.02 53.12
CA LEU A 188 -0.18 17.66 52.69
C LEU A 188 0.00 19.06 52.05
N ARG A 189 -1.00 19.40 51.20
CA ARG A 189 -1.54 20.74 50.82
C ARG A 189 -0.64 21.58 49.90
N CYS A 190 -1.16 22.39 48.96
CA CYS A 190 -2.33 23.27 49.04
C CYS A 190 -2.97 23.46 47.66
N GLY A 191 -4.28 23.73 47.64
CA GLY A 191 -5.07 23.88 46.43
C GLY A 191 -4.92 25.24 45.73
N GLY A 192 -5.22 25.22 44.43
CA GLY A 192 -5.51 26.40 43.63
C GLY A 192 -6.46 25.99 42.50
N GLN A 193 -7.72 26.40 42.61
CA GLN A 193 -8.72 26.26 41.56
C GLN A 193 -8.40 27.28 40.45
N MET A 194 -8.40 26.85 39.19
CA MET A 194 -8.39 27.74 38.05
C MET A 194 -9.71 27.53 37.28
N LEU A 195 -10.56 28.55 37.32
CA LEU A 195 -11.86 28.59 36.65
C LEU A 195 -11.68 28.59 35.12
N PRO A 196 -12.58 27.93 34.35
CA PRO A 196 -12.57 28.01 32.90
C PRO A 196 -13.11 29.38 32.40
N PRO A 197 -12.65 29.86 31.23
CA PRO A 197 -13.15 31.09 30.62
C PRO A 197 -14.58 30.93 30.05
N PRO A 198 -15.37 32.01 29.98
CA PRO A 198 -16.76 31.98 29.55
C PRO A 198 -16.91 31.84 28.02
N MET A 199 -17.94 31.10 27.60
CA MET A 199 -18.37 30.99 26.20
C MET A 199 -19.04 32.28 25.71
N PRO A 200 -18.87 32.69 24.43
CA PRO A 200 -19.65 33.76 23.85
C PRO A 200 -21.08 33.32 23.51
N ALA A 201 -22.02 34.22 23.77
CA ALA A 201 -23.45 34.06 23.64
C ALA A 201 -23.91 34.01 22.18
N SER A 202 -24.87 33.12 21.93
CA SER A 202 -25.80 33.20 20.79
C SER A 202 -26.65 34.48 20.91
N ALA A 203 -26.78 35.22 19.83
CA ALA A 203 -27.87 36.17 19.62
C ALA A 203 -28.47 35.93 18.23
N GLU A 204 -29.77 35.71 18.28
CA GLU A 204 -30.75 35.52 17.21
C GLU A 204 -31.01 36.82 16.42
N GLU A 205 -31.59 36.63 15.23
CA GLU A 205 -32.46 37.53 14.45
C GLU A 205 -31.91 38.89 13.95
N ALA A 206 -31.63 38.95 12.64
CA ALA A 206 -32.47 39.61 11.63
C ALA A 206 -31.98 39.29 10.20
#